data_AF-A0A6J7FSN1-F1
#
_entry.id   AF-A0A6J7FSN1-F1
#
_cell.length_a   1.000
_cell.length_b   1.000
_cell.length_c   1.000
_cell.angle_alpha   90.00
_cell.angle_beta   90.00
_cell.angle_gamma   90.00
#
_symmetry.space_group_name_H-M   'P 1'
#
loop_
_entity.id
_entity.type
_entity.pdbx_description
1 polymer ?
#
loop_
_entity_poly.entity_id
_entity_poly.type
_entity_poly.pdbx_seq_one_letter_code
_entity_poly.pdbx_strand_id
1 'polypeptide(L)'
;MQLPQVGDALEAGKVCGEIESTKSVSDLFSPVTGVVSAVNDLLTDSPESLNSDPYGSGWIFEVSGGAVGSTLTASEYRAAIGE
;
A
#
# COMPACT_ATOMS: atom_id res chain seq x y z
N MET A 1 -7.26 4.96 9.61
CA MET A 1 -6.35 4.09 8.84
C MET A 1 -6.40 2.70 9.42
N GLN A 2 -6.50 1.70 8.57
CA GLN A 2 -6.40 0.30 8.94
C GLN A 2 -5.32 -0.36 8.07
N LEU A 3 -4.27 -0.87 8.69
CA LEU A 3 -3.19 -1.58 8.02
C LEU A 3 -3.31 -3.09 8.31
N PRO A 4 -2.84 -3.97 7.41
CA PRO A 4 -2.74 -5.39 7.71
C PRO A 4 -1.71 -5.61 8.84
N GLN A 5 -1.74 -6.77 9.48
CA GLN A 5 -0.79 -7.13 10.54
C GLN A 5 0.35 -7.97 10.00
N VAL A 6 1.53 -7.86 10.63
CA VAL A 6 2.66 -8.75 10.32
C VAL A 6 2.25 -10.20 10.55
N GLY A 7 2.48 -11.04 9.54
CA GLY A 7 2.04 -12.44 9.51
C GLY A 7 0.73 -12.68 8.75
N ASP A 8 -0.01 -11.63 8.36
CA ASP A 8 -1.22 -11.78 7.56
C ASP A 8 -0.89 -12.27 6.15
N ALA A 9 -1.69 -13.23 5.67
CA ALA A 9 -1.63 -13.69 4.29
C ALA A 9 -2.45 -12.76 3.39
N LEU A 10 -1.81 -12.26 2.33
CA LEU A 10 -2.40 -11.37 1.34
C LEU A 10 -2.57 -12.06 -0.01
N GLU A 11 -3.55 -11.61 -0.78
CA GLU A 11 -3.80 -12.05 -2.16
C GLU A 11 -3.84 -10.84 -3.09
N ALA A 12 -3.15 -10.95 -4.23
CA ALA A 12 -3.09 -9.87 -5.21
C ALA A 12 -4.50 -9.47 -5.69
N GLY A 13 -4.77 -8.17 -5.74
CA GLY A 13 -6.06 -7.60 -6.14
C GLY A 13 -7.14 -7.64 -5.07
N LYS A 14 -6.87 -8.15 -3.87
CA LYS A 14 -7.81 -8.11 -2.73
C LYS A 14 -7.49 -6.97 -1.77
N VAL A 15 -8.54 -6.47 -1.12
CA VAL A 15 -8.43 -5.45 -0.07
C VAL A 15 -7.66 -6.04 1.12
N CYS A 16 -6.66 -5.30 1.59
CA CYS A 16 -5.83 -5.65 2.74
C CYS A 16 -5.83 -4.57 3.84
N GLY A 17 -6.47 -3.43 3.60
CA GLY A 17 -6.53 -2.32 4.55
C GLY A 17 -7.30 -1.13 3.98
N GLU A 18 -7.24 0.00 4.66
CA GLU A 18 -7.86 1.25 4.22
C GLU A 18 -7.06 2.48 4.68
N ILE A 19 -7.04 3.50 3.82
CA ILE A 19 -6.45 4.81 4.10
C ILE A 19 -7.60 5.81 4.24
N GLU A 20 -7.60 6.56 5.33
CA GLU A 20 -8.65 7.54 5.64
C GLU A 20 -8.04 8.94 5.74
N SER A 21 -8.72 9.89 5.11
CA SER A 21 -8.51 11.32 5.26
C SER A 21 -9.78 11.97 5.80
N THR A 22 -9.72 13.26 6.13
CA THR A 22 -10.90 14.03 6.56
C THR A 22 -12.00 14.15 5.48
N LYS A 23 -11.71 13.79 4.23
CA LYS A 23 -12.63 13.95 3.09
C LYS A 23 -13.06 12.63 2.45
N SER A 24 -12.28 11.57 2.61
CA SER A 24 -12.45 10.33 1.84
C SER A 24 -11.77 9.16 2.54
N VAL A 25 -12.37 7.99 2.37
CA VAL A 25 -11.80 6.69 2.71
C VAL A 25 -11.47 5.97 1.40
N SER A 26 -10.34 5.29 1.35
CA SER A 26 -9.90 4.53 0.17
C SER A 26 -9.41 3.16 0.58
N ASP A 27 -9.92 2.14 -0.10
CA ASP A 27 -9.49 0.76 0.10
C ASP A 27 -8.05 0.58 -0.40
N LEU A 28 -7.26 -0.17 0.37
CA LEU A 28 -5.91 -0.56 0.02
C LEU A 28 -5.92 -1.99 -0.54
N PHE A 29 -5.49 -2.14 -1.78
CA PHE A 29 -5.42 -3.43 -2.46
C PHE A 29 -3.99 -3.95 -2.47
N SER A 30 -3.80 -5.23 -2.15
CA SER A 30 -2.47 -5.83 -2.25
C SER A 30 -2.07 -6.01 -3.72
N PRO A 31 -0.90 -5.53 -4.16
CA PRO A 31 -0.39 -5.82 -5.50
C PRO A 31 0.24 -7.22 -5.61
N VAL A 32 0.44 -7.91 -4.49
CA VAL A 32 1.16 -9.19 -4.41
C VAL A 32 0.39 -10.20 -3.57
N THR A 33 0.52 -11.48 -3.91
CA THR A 33 0.12 -12.58 -3.03
C THR A 33 1.33 -12.97 -2.20
N GLY A 34 1.24 -12.98 -0.87
CA GLY A 34 2.38 -13.22 0.03
C GLY A 34 2.01 -13.06 1.50
N VAL A 35 3.00 -12.85 2.37
CA VAL A 35 2.78 -12.63 3.81
C VAL A 35 3.37 -11.30 4.24
N VAL A 36 2.63 -10.50 5.01
CA VAL A 36 3.13 -9.21 5.53
C VAL A 36 4.33 -9.45 6.44
N SER A 37 5.47 -8.82 6.10
CA SER A 37 6.71 -8.94 6.86
C SER A 37 7.01 -7.72 7.74
N ALA A 38 6.52 -6.55 7.36
CA ALA A 38 6.67 -5.33 8.13
C ALA A 38 5.51 -4.38 7.85
N VAL A 39 5.20 -3.53 8.81
CA VAL A 39 4.22 -2.45 8.69
C VAL A 39 4.88 -1.16 9.16
N ASN A 40 4.54 -0.03 8.55
CA ASN A 40 5.12 1.23 8.94
C ASN A 40 4.37 1.84 10.12
N ASP A 41 4.83 1.53 11.33
CA ASP A 41 4.21 2.01 12.57
C ASP A 41 4.18 3.55 12.66
N LEU A 42 5.09 4.25 11.97
CA LEU A 42 5.12 5.72 11.92
C LEU A 42 3.83 6.32 11.34
N LEU A 43 3.12 5.60 10.47
CA LEU A 43 1.88 6.09 9.87
C LEU A 43 0.73 6.23 10.87
N THR A 44 0.83 5.58 12.03
CA THR A 44 -0.13 5.73 13.13
C THR A 44 0.00 7.12 13.77
N ASP A 45 1.24 7.58 13.95
CA ASP A 45 1.55 8.86 14.60
C ASP A 45 1.69 10.02 13.62
N SER A 46 2.09 9.73 12.37
CA SER A 46 2.39 10.72 11.33
C SER A 46 1.83 10.30 9.96
N PRO A 47 0.48 10.17 9.81
CA PRO A 47 -0.16 9.78 8.56
C PRO A 47 0.05 10.78 7.42
N GLU A 48 0.42 12.03 7.72
CA GLU A 48 0.74 13.06 6.73
C GLU A 48 1.97 12.74 5.86
N SER A 49 2.84 11.83 6.31
CA SER A 49 4.00 11.35 5.55
C SER A 49 3.60 10.68 4.23
N LEU A 50 2.41 10.08 4.16
CA LEU A 50 1.83 9.57 2.91
C LEU A 50 1.64 10.66 1.85
N ASN A 51 1.44 11.92 2.27
CA ASN A 51 1.25 13.03 1.35
C ASN A 51 2.57 13.71 0.99
N SER A 52 3.50 13.83 1.95
CA SER A 52 4.75 14.58 1.75
C SER A 52 5.86 13.74 1.12
N ASP A 53 5.92 12.44 1.41
CA ASP A 53 6.95 11.52 0.93
C ASP A 53 6.40 10.09 0.72
N PRO A 54 5.45 9.91 -0.23
CA PRO A 54 4.70 8.65 -0.41
C PRO A 54 5.56 7.44 -0.78
N TYR A 55 6.73 7.67 -1.38
CA TYR A 55 7.63 6.61 -1.84
C TYR A 55 8.84 6.39 -0.91
N GLY A 56 9.06 7.30 0.04
CA GLY A 56 10.12 7.21 1.04
C GLY A 56 9.56 6.81 2.40
N SER A 57 9.53 7.77 3.33
CA SER A 57 9.05 7.59 4.70
C SER A 57 7.57 7.20 4.81
N GLY A 58 6.77 7.46 3.78
CA GLY A 58 5.35 7.10 3.69
C GLY A 58 5.05 5.69 3.19
N TRP A 59 6.03 4.78 3.09
CA TRP A 59 5.75 3.37 2.76
C TRP A 59 4.74 2.76 3.74
N ILE A 60 3.89 1.84 3.29
CA ILE A 60 2.75 1.36 4.10
C ILE A 60 3.07 0.03 4.81
N PHE A 61 3.41 -1.00 4.02
CA PHE A 61 3.80 -2.31 4.53
C PHE A 61 4.71 -3.01 3.52
N GLU A 62 5.45 -4.01 3.99
CA GLU A 62 6.26 -4.91 3.18
C GLU A 62 5.64 -6.30 3.15
N VAL A 63 5.82 -7.00 2.03
CA VAL A 63 5.35 -8.37 1.86
C VAL A 63 6.54 -9.25 1.49
N SER A 64 6.66 -10.37 2.19
CA SER A 64 7.65 -11.40 1.93
C SER A 64 7.05 -12.54 1.10
N GLY A 65 7.78 -12.89 0.04
CA GLY A 65 7.51 -14.05 -0.79
C GLY A 65 6.28 -13.92 -1.70
N GLY A 66 6.07 -14.96 -2.50
CA GLY A 66 4.90 -15.15 -3.35
C GLY A 66 4.99 -14.51 -4.73
N ALA A 67 3.85 -14.15 -5.31
CA ALA A 67 3.72 -13.76 -6.72
C ALA A 67 3.18 -12.34 -6.84
N VAL A 68 3.86 -11.55 -7.69
CA VAL A 68 3.40 -10.22 -8.06
C VAL A 68 2.21 -10.36 -9.01
N GLY A 69 1.14 -9.61 -8.76
CA GLY A 69 0.00 -9.51 -9.66
C GLY A 69 0.33 -8.74 -10.93
N SER A 70 -0.71 -8.30 -11.65
CA SER A 70 -0.51 -7.44 -12.81
C SER A 70 -0.14 -6.02 -12.36
N THR A 71 1.12 -5.64 -12.53
CA THR A 71 1.62 -4.30 -12.21
C THR A 71 2.00 -3.53 -13.47
N LEU A 72 1.97 -2.21 -13.38
CA LEU A 72 2.41 -1.32 -14.45
C LEU A 72 3.84 -0.86 -14.21
N THR A 73 4.58 -0.64 -15.29
CA THR A 73 5.81 0.14 -15.27
C THR A 73 5.50 1.62 -14.97
N ALA A 74 6.53 2.38 -14.56
CA ALA A 74 6.36 3.82 -14.29
C ALA A 74 5.83 4.60 -15.51
N SER A 75 6.25 4.25 -16.73
CA SER A 75 5.77 4.90 -17.95
C SER A 75 4.32 4.54 -18.27
N GLU A 76 3.92 3.28 -18.08
CA GLU A 76 2.53 2.85 -18.28
C GLU A 76 1.59 3.52 -17.27
N TYR A 77 2.02 3.65 -16.01
CA TYR A 77 1.22 4.32 -14.98
C TYR A 77 1.04 5.82 -15.28
N ARG A 78 2.10 6.53 -15.68
CA ARG A 78 2.00 7.95 -16.11
C ARG A 78 1.02 8.13 -17.26
N ALA A 79 1.14 7.28 -18.28
CA ALA A 79 0.21 7.30 -19.41
C ALA A 79 -1.25 7.06 -18.98
N ALA A 80 -1.50 6.20 -17.99
CA ALA A 80 -2.85 5.91 -17.49
C ALA A 80 -3.47 7.10 -16.73
N ILE A 81 -2.67 7.92 -16.04
CA ILE A 81 -3.13 9.11 -15.33
C ILE A 81 -3.11 10.39 -16.19
N GLY A 82 -2.64 10.30 -17.44
CA GLY A 82 -2.59 11.42 -18.38
C GLY A 82 -1.41 12.39 -18.15
N GLU A 83 -0.33 11.91 -17.54
CA GLU A 83 0.93 12.64 -17.32
C GLU A 83 2.07 12.17 -18.24
#